data_AF-F4S2T6-F1
#
_entry.id   AF-F4S2T6-F1
#
_cell.length_a   1.000
_cell.length_b   1.000
_cell.length_c   1.000
_cell.angle_alpha   90.00
_cell.angle_beta   90.00
_cell.angle_gamma   90.00
#
_symmetry.space_group_name_H-M   'P 1'
#
loop_
_entity.id
_entity.type
_entity.pdbx_description
1 polymer ?
#
loop_
_entity_poly.entity_id
_entity_poly.type
_entity_poly.pdbx_seq_one_letter_code
_entity_poly.pdbx_strand_id
1 'polypeptide(L)'
;MAGLPPSQMIIFGIGGRPIDLFHDMKLQRDKLKQYKRKIEIIADQEQNIAKDALSKGNKSKALLALRRKKYQESLLIKTDQQLETLQNLVSSVEFSLIEKDVLFGLQQGNQVLKEIHKEMNLESVEKLMSDTTEAIAYQKEIDEMMMSKMSVEEEEEVQRELEALQAQEGTKQNSQVDKHSSISIDLPDAPKTRLPEIPEPVLEEEEPRRIPRKELEAIPA
;
A
#
# COMPACT_ATOMS: atom_id res chain seq x y z
N MET A 1 17.36 -20.40 2.70
CA MET A 1 16.48 -20.69 3.85
C MET A 1 16.17 -19.37 4.55
N ALA A 2 15.28 -18.55 3.98
CA ALA A 2 14.95 -17.24 4.53
C ALA A 2 13.79 -17.41 5.51
N GLY A 3 14.05 -17.11 6.79
CA GLY A 3 13.06 -17.22 7.87
C GLY A 3 11.97 -16.17 7.71
N LEU A 4 10.73 -16.63 7.56
CA LEU A 4 9.54 -15.80 7.61
C LEU A 4 9.45 -15.09 8.97
N PRO A 5 8.99 -13.82 9.03
CA PRO A 5 8.83 -13.08 10.28
C PRO A 5 7.81 -13.77 11.20
N PRO A 6 7.95 -13.64 12.53
CA PRO A 6 7.13 -14.36 13.52
C PRO A 6 5.62 -14.10 13.39
N SER A 7 5.21 -12.98 12.81
CA SER A 7 3.81 -12.67 12.52
C SER A 7 3.18 -13.60 11.46
N GLN A 8 3.99 -14.21 10.59
CA GLN A 8 3.52 -15.18 9.59
C GLN A 8 3.46 -16.62 10.12
N MET A 9 4.13 -16.92 11.24
CA MET A 9 4.11 -18.26 11.85
C MET A 9 2.75 -18.60 12.48
N ILE A 10 1.98 -17.60 12.91
CA ILE A 10 0.65 -17.82 13.51
C ILE A 10 -0.37 -18.29 12.45
N ILE A 11 -0.16 -17.94 11.17
CA ILE A 11 -1.05 -18.34 10.07
C ILE A 11 -0.76 -19.76 9.57
N PHE A 12 0.44 -20.31 9.84
CA PHE A 12 0.85 -21.62 9.32
C PHE A 12 0.77 -22.77 10.35
N GLY A 13 0.57 -22.47 11.64
CA GLY A 13 0.63 -23.44 12.74
C GLY A 13 -0.65 -24.27 12.99
N ILE A 14 -1.73 -24.02 12.26
CA ILE A 14 -2.99 -24.78 12.40
C ILE A 14 -3.38 -25.19 10.99
N GLY A 15 -3.36 -26.49 10.69
CA GLY A 15 -3.58 -27.06 9.35
C GLY A 15 -5.00 -26.89 8.76
N GLY A 16 -5.70 -25.81 9.09
CA GLY A 16 -6.97 -25.42 8.46
C GLY A 16 -6.70 -24.39 7.36
N ARG A 17 -7.43 -24.46 6.25
CA ARG A 17 -7.32 -23.45 5.20
C ARG A 17 -7.74 -22.10 5.80
N PRO A 18 -7.19 -20.96 5.33
CA PRO A 18 -7.58 -19.64 5.83
C PRO A 18 -9.10 -19.36 5.72
N ILE A 19 -9.77 -20.00 4.75
CA ILE A 19 -11.22 -19.96 4.58
C ILE A 19 -11.95 -20.66 5.74
N ASP A 20 -11.38 -21.76 6.25
CA ASP A 20 -11.96 -22.55 7.34
C ASP A 20 -11.90 -21.76 8.65
N LEU A 21 -10.77 -21.08 8.91
CA LEU A 21 -10.61 -20.21 10.08
C LEU A 21 -11.64 -19.07 10.10
N PHE A 22 -11.83 -18.42 8.95
CA PHE A 22 -12.81 -17.35 8.80
C PHE A 22 -14.25 -17.84 9.00
N HIS A 23 -14.58 -19.02 8.47
CA HIS A 23 -15.87 -19.65 8.68
C HIS A 23 -16.11 -19.97 10.15
N ASP A 24 -15.12 -20.56 10.83
CA ASP A 24 -15.20 -20.91 12.24
C ASP A 24 -15.38 -19.68 13.13
N MET A 25 -14.68 -18.59 12.84
CA MET A 25 -14.85 -17.33 13.57
C MET A 25 -16.26 -16.74 13.41
N LYS A 26 -16.83 -16.80 12.20
CA LYS A 26 -18.22 -16.39 11.96
C LYS A 26 -19.21 -17.26 12.74
N LEU A 27 -18.98 -18.58 12.74
CA LEU A 27 -19.80 -19.52 13.51
C LEU A 27 -19.72 -19.25 15.02
N GLN A 28 -18.52 -18.99 15.55
CA GLN A 28 -18.30 -18.62 16.96
C GLN A 28 -19.01 -17.32 17.32
N ARG A 29 -18.89 -16.29 16.48
CA ARG A 29 -19.60 -15.01 16.65
C ARG A 29 -21.12 -15.22 16.74
N ASP A 30 -21.68 -16.04 15.86
CA ASP A 30 -23.12 -16.28 15.83
C ASP A 30 -23.59 -17.09 17.05
N LYS A 31 -22.79 -18.05 17.52
CA LYS A 31 -23.03 -18.76 18.79
C LYS A 31 -22.99 -17.81 19.99
N LEU A 32 -22.02 -16.88 20.05
CA LEU A 32 -21.93 -15.88 21.12
C LEU A 32 -23.14 -14.94 21.12
N LYS A 33 -23.62 -14.51 19.95
CA LYS A 33 -24.86 -13.72 19.83
C LYS A 33 -26.09 -14.47 20.34
N GLN A 34 -26.21 -15.76 20.01
CA GLN A 34 -27.29 -16.60 20.53
C GLN A 34 -27.19 -16.76 22.05
N TYR A 35 -25.98 -16.94 22.58
CA TYR A 35 -25.74 -17.06 24.02
C TYR A 35 -26.07 -15.76 24.76
N LYS A 36 -25.67 -14.61 24.23
CA LYS A 36 -26.05 -13.28 24.73
C LYS A 36 -27.56 -13.14 24.88
N ARG A 37 -28.32 -13.43 23.81
CA ARG A 37 -29.79 -13.36 23.83
C ARG A 37 -30.40 -14.28 24.89
N LYS A 38 -29.85 -15.48 25.08
CA LYS A 38 -30.31 -16.40 26.13
C LYS A 38 -30.09 -15.81 27.52
N ILE A 39 -28.92 -15.24 27.78
CA ILE A 39 -28.62 -14.62 29.08
C ILE A 39 -29.51 -13.40 29.34
N GLU A 40 -29.78 -12.57 28.33
CA GLU A 40 -30.70 -11.42 28.46
C GLU A 40 -32.10 -11.88 28.91
N ILE A 41 -32.64 -12.92 28.27
CA ILE A 41 -33.95 -13.50 28.64
C ILE A 41 -33.94 -13.99 30.10
N ILE A 42 -32.87 -14.66 30.53
CA ILE A 42 -32.77 -15.16 31.91
C ILE A 42 -32.66 -13.98 32.90
N ALA A 43 -31.92 -12.93 32.54
CA ALA A 43 -31.75 -11.75 33.40
C ALA A 43 -33.07 -11.00 33.59
N ASP A 44 -33.88 -10.89 32.53
CA ASP A 44 -35.24 -10.34 32.60
C ASP A 44 -36.18 -11.21 33.45
N GLN A 45 -36.08 -12.53 33.33
CA GLN A 45 -36.83 -13.46 34.18
C GLN A 45 -36.44 -13.30 35.66
N GLU A 46 -35.15 -13.21 35.98
CA GLU A 46 -34.68 -12.99 37.36
C GLU A 46 -35.11 -11.64 37.91
N GLN A 47 -35.18 -10.61 37.07
CA GLN A 47 -35.75 -9.32 37.44
C GLN A 47 -37.24 -9.43 37.80
N ASN A 48 -38.02 -10.18 37.04
CA ASN A 48 -39.44 -10.40 37.33
C ASN A 48 -39.62 -11.23 38.61
N ILE A 49 -38.82 -12.28 38.80
CA ILE A 49 -38.82 -13.08 40.05
C ILE A 49 -38.47 -12.23 41.27
N ALA A 50 -37.52 -11.29 41.13
CA ALA A 50 -37.17 -10.36 42.19
C ALA A 50 -38.33 -9.43 42.54
N LYS A 51 -39.04 -8.88 41.53
CA LYS A 51 -40.25 -8.05 41.72
C LYS A 51 -41.37 -8.82 42.42
N ASP A 52 -41.62 -10.07 42.00
CA ASP A 52 -42.63 -10.94 42.60
C ASP A 52 -42.28 -11.36 44.04
N ALA A 53 -41.01 -11.56 44.33
CA ALA A 53 -40.56 -11.87 45.69
C ALA A 53 -40.70 -10.66 46.63
N LEU A 54 -40.47 -9.44 46.11
CA LEU A 54 -40.68 -8.18 46.84
C LEU A 54 -42.17 -7.94 47.13
N SER A 55 -43.07 -8.17 46.16
CA SER A 55 -44.51 -8.01 46.37
C SER A 55 -45.07 -9.00 47.40
N LYS A 56 -44.48 -10.18 47.50
CA LYS A 56 -44.81 -11.20 48.52
C LYS A 56 -44.10 -10.99 49.87
N GLY A 57 -43.33 -9.91 50.03
CA GLY A 57 -42.59 -9.59 51.27
C GLY A 57 -41.39 -10.50 51.57
N ASN A 58 -41.00 -11.39 50.65
CA ASN A 58 -39.88 -12.32 50.88
C ASN A 58 -38.55 -11.71 50.42
N LYS A 59 -37.94 -10.93 51.33
CA LYS A 59 -36.69 -10.20 51.09
C LYS A 59 -35.49 -11.10 50.78
N SER A 60 -35.42 -12.28 51.40
CA SER A 60 -34.30 -13.23 51.18
C SER A 60 -34.29 -13.77 49.75
N LYS A 61 -35.46 -14.15 49.23
CA LYS A 61 -35.61 -14.63 47.85
C LYS A 61 -35.35 -13.53 46.82
N ALA A 62 -35.78 -12.30 47.10
CA ALA A 62 -35.51 -11.15 46.25
C ALA A 62 -34.00 -10.84 46.15
N LEU A 63 -33.28 -10.86 47.28
CA LEU A 63 -31.83 -10.65 47.30
C LEU A 63 -31.07 -11.72 46.51
N LEU A 64 -31.48 -12.99 46.60
CA LEU A 64 -30.89 -14.08 45.83
C LEU A 64 -31.09 -13.87 44.32
N ALA A 65 -32.30 -13.52 43.90
CA ALA A 65 -32.61 -13.24 42.49
C ALA A 65 -31.78 -12.06 41.94
N LEU A 66 -31.64 -10.98 42.71
CA LEU A 66 -30.81 -9.83 42.32
C LEU A 66 -29.31 -10.18 42.21
N ARG A 67 -28.80 -11.05 43.09
CA ARG A 67 -27.40 -11.53 42.99
C ARG A 67 -27.17 -12.34 41.72
N ARG A 68 -28.11 -13.22 41.36
CA ARG A 68 -28.03 -13.98 40.10
C ARG A 68 -28.10 -13.05 38.88
N LYS A 69 -28.97 -12.03 38.93
CA LYS A 69 -29.08 -11.03 37.86
C LYS A 69 -27.76 -10.32 37.66
N LYS A 70 -27.11 -9.89 38.75
CA LYS A 70 -25.78 -9.24 38.69
C LYS A 70 -24.69 -10.15 38.11
N TYR A 71 -24.74 -11.44 38.40
CA TYR A 71 -23.82 -12.41 37.80
C TYR A 71 -24.03 -12.53 36.28
N GLN A 72 -25.29 -12.56 35.83
CA GLN A 72 -25.64 -12.60 34.41
C GLN A 72 -25.25 -11.31 33.67
N GLU A 73 -25.46 -10.14 34.28
CA GLU A 73 -24.97 -8.86 33.76
C GLU A 73 -23.44 -8.86 33.59
N SER A 74 -22.69 -9.41 34.56
CA SER A 74 -21.23 -9.55 34.43
C SER A 74 -20.85 -10.49 33.28
N LEU A 75 -21.60 -11.56 33.08
CA LEU A 75 -21.37 -12.51 31.98
C LEU A 75 -21.70 -11.88 30.62
N LEU A 76 -22.72 -11.02 30.55
CA LEU A 76 -23.04 -10.24 29.35
C LEU A 76 -21.89 -9.31 28.97
N ILE A 77 -21.35 -8.56 29.93
CA ILE A 77 -20.20 -7.67 29.70
C ILE A 77 -19.00 -8.45 29.13
N LYS A 78 -18.68 -9.60 29.72
CA LYS A 78 -17.59 -10.47 29.22
C LYS A 78 -17.88 -10.99 27.81
N THR A 79 -19.13 -11.36 27.54
CA THR A 79 -19.56 -11.84 26.21
C THR A 79 -19.44 -10.73 25.17
N ASP A 80 -19.79 -9.49 25.52
CA ASP A 80 -19.69 -8.33 24.64
C ASP A 80 -18.22 -8.00 24.32
N GLN A 81 -17.33 -8.04 25.31
CA GLN A 81 -15.88 -7.89 25.10
C GLN A 81 -15.32 -8.97 24.16
N GLN A 82 -15.75 -10.21 24.33
CA GLN A 82 -15.35 -11.32 23.44
C GLN A 82 -15.90 -11.13 22.02
N LEU A 83 -17.13 -10.63 21.88
CA LEU A 83 -17.73 -10.35 20.58
C LEU A 83 -16.96 -9.25 19.84
N GLU A 84 -16.59 -8.18 20.54
CA GLU A 84 -15.76 -7.09 19.99
C GLU A 84 -14.39 -7.61 19.55
N THR A 85 -13.74 -8.41 20.40
CA THR A 85 -12.45 -9.04 20.09
C THR A 85 -12.54 -9.90 18.82
N LEU A 86 -13.61 -10.69 18.69
CA LEU A 86 -13.86 -11.49 17.48
C LEU A 86 -14.12 -10.62 16.26
N GLN A 87 -14.88 -9.53 16.39
CA GLN A 87 -15.14 -8.61 15.28
C GLN A 87 -13.83 -7.99 14.77
N ASN A 88 -12.96 -7.55 15.66
CA ASN A 88 -11.64 -7.01 15.30
C ASN A 88 -10.78 -8.06 14.59
N LEU A 89 -10.79 -9.31 15.07
CA LEU A 89 -10.02 -10.39 14.46
C LEU A 89 -10.59 -10.76 13.08
N VAL A 90 -11.92 -10.78 12.91
CA VAL A 90 -12.56 -11.01 11.60
C VAL A 90 -12.13 -9.92 10.61
N SER A 91 -12.23 -8.65 10.98
CA SER A 91 -11.83 -7.53 10.12
C SER A 91 -10.35 -7.59 9.73
N SER A 92 -9.48 -7.95 10.67
CA SER A 92 -8.05 -8.12 10.42
C SER A 92 -7.78 -9.24 9.40
N VAL A 93 -8.44 -10.39 9.55
CA VAL A 93 -8.32 -11.51 8.61
C VAL A 93 -8.87 -11.16 7.23
N GLU A 94 -9.99 -10.45 7.15
CA GLU A 94 -10.55 -9.97 5.88
C GLU A 94 -9.57 -9.03 5.17
N PHE A 95 -8.93 -8.12 5.91
CA PHE A 95 -7.91 -7.24 5.36
C PHE A 95 -6.70 -8.01 4.85
N SER A 96 -6.16 -8.95 5.64
CA SER A 96 -5.02 -9.78 5.21
C SER A 96 -5.35 -10.65 3.99
N LEU A 97 -6.59 -11.09 3.84
CA LEU A 97 -7.03 -11.83 2.66
C LEU A 97 -7.02 -10.94 1.41
N ILE A 98 -7.53 -9.71 1.53
CA ILE A 98 -7.50 -8.72 0.44
C ILE A 98 -6.05 -8.35 0.09
N GLU A 99 -5.21 -8.11 1.09
CA GLU A 99 -3.79 -7.79 0.90
C GLU A 99 -3.07 -8.91 0.13
N LYS A 100 -3.34 -10.17 0.50
CA LYS A 100 -2.82 -11.33 -0.24
C LYS A 100 -3.30 -11.33 -1.69
N ASP A 101 -4.58 -11.09 -1.93
CA ASP A 101 -5.15 -11.10 -3.29
C ASP A 101 -4.57 -9.98 -4.15
N VAL A 102 -4.36 -8.78 -3.58
CA VAL A 102 -3.69 -7.66 -4.25
C VAL A 102 -2.23 -8.01 -4.57
N LEU A 103 -1.49 -8.56 -3.62
CA LEU A 103 -0.10 -9.00 -3.85
C LEU A 103 -0.01 -10.06 -4.94
N PHE A 104 -0.92 -11.03 -4.93
CA PHE A 104 -0.97 -12.07 -5.97
C PHE A 104 -1.31 -11.47 -7.34
N GLY A 105 -2.26 -10.53 -7.40
CA GLY A 105 -2.59 -9.80 -8.63
C GLY A 105 -1.41 -9.00 -9.18
N LEU A 106 -0.66 -8.31 -8.32
CA LEU A 106 0.55 -7.58 -8.70
C LEU A 106 1.66 -8.51 -9.20
N GLN A 107 1.87 -9.65 -8.54
CA GLN A 107 2.84 -10.66 -8.99
C GLN A 107 2.48 -11.21 -10.36
N GLN A 108 1.20 -11.55 -10.57
CA GLN A 108 0.72 -12.07 -11.85
C GLN A 108 0.82 -11.00 -12.95
N GLY A 109 0.45 -9.76 -12.66
CA GLY A 109 0.63 -8.62 -13.57
C GLY A 109 2.10 -8.36 -13.91
N ASN A 110 3.00 -8.44 -12.93
CA ASN A 110 4.45 -8.30 -13.17
C ASN A 110 5.00 -9.44 -14.03
N GLN A 111 4.50 -10.66 -13.86
CA GLN A 111 4.86 -11.80 -14.69
C GLN A 111 4.42 -11.60 -16.14
N VAL A 112 3.17 -11.18 -16.36
CA VAL A 112 2.66 -10.86 -17.71
C VAL A 112 3.44 -9.71 -18.34
N LEU A 113 3.74 -8.65 -17.58
CA LEU A 113 4.56 -7.54 -18.06
C LEU A 113 5.96 -7.99 -18.47
N LYS A 114 6.58 -8.92 -17.72
CA LYS A 114 7.88 -9.50 -18.08
C LYS A 114 7.81 -10.31 -19.37
N GLU A 115 6.72 -11.06 -19.58
CA GLU A 115 6.49 -11.80 -20.82
C GLU A 115 6.31 -10.87 -22.01
N ILE A 116 5.48 -9.83 -21.88
CA ILE A 116 5.31 -8.78 -22.91
C ILE A 116 6.65 -8.09 -23.19
N HIS A 117 7.40 -7.70 -22.15
CA HIS A 117 8.70 -7.07 -22.33
C HIS A 117 9.69 -8.01 -23.04
N LYS A 118 9.64 -9.31 -22.76
CA LYS A 118 10.51 -10.29 -23.41
C LYS A 118 10.17 -10.47 -24.89
N GLU A 119 8.89 -10.45 -25.25
CA GLU A 119 8.43 -10.53 -26.63
C GLU A 119 8.69 -9.22 -27.41
N MET A 120 8.65 -8.06 -26.74
CA MET A 120 8.82 -6.76 -27.37
C MET A 120 10.29 -6.35 -27.60
N ASN A 121 11.25 -6.79 -26.77
CA ASN A 121 12.53 -6.09 -26.62
C ASN A 121 13.66 -6.52 -27.57
N LEU A 122 13.77 -7.77 -28.01
CA LEU A 122 15.01 -8.18 -28.71
C LEU A 122 14.98 -7.90 -30.22
N GLU A 123 14.02 -8.45 -30.95
CA GLU A 123 14.12 -8.47 -32.42
C GLU A 123 13.58 -7.19 -33.09
N SER A 124 12.59 -6.55 -32.48
CA SER A 124 11.99 -5.33 -33.03
C SER A 124 12.79 -4.06 -32.72
N VAL A 125 13.48 -4.02 -31.57
CA VAL A 125 14.28 -2.85 -31.18
C VAL A 125 15.64 -2.84 -31.87
N GLU A 126 16.31 -4.00 -32.01
CA GLU A 126 17.58 -4.11 -32.73
C GLU A 126 17.41 -3.77 -34.22
N LYS A 127 16.33 -4.28 -34.85
CA LYS A 127 15.99 -3.93 -36.23
C LYS A 127 15.70 -2.43 -36.39
N LEU A 128 14.91 -1.84 -35.49
CA LEU A 128 14.59 -0.40 -35.58
C LEU A 128 15.82 0.49 -35.35
N MET A 129 16.72 0.12 -34.45
CA MET A 129 18.00 0.81 -34.25
C MET A 129 18.90 0.69 -35.49
N SER A 130 19.01 -0.51 -36.08
CA SER A 130 19.76 -0.74 -37.32
C SER A 130 19.20 0.11 -38.47
N ASP A 131 17.88 0.04 -38.71
CA ASP A 131 17.18 0.79 -39.77
C ASP A 131 17.36 2.31 -39.57
N THR A 132 17.34 2.80 -38.32
CA THR A 132 17.56 4.23 -38.01
C THR A 132 19.00 4.64 -38.26
N THR A 133 19.98 3.82 -37.88
CA THR A 133 21.40 4.13 -38.13
C THR A 133 21.73 4.13 -39.62
N GLU A 134 21.15 3.21 -40.39
CA GLU A 134 21.29 3.17 -41.85
C GLU A 134 20.61 4.38 -42.50
N ALA A 135 19.42 4.77 -42.05
CA ALA A 135 18.73 5.97 -42.55
C ALA A 135 19.52 7.26 -42.26
N ILE A 136 20.15 7.38 -41.09
CA ILE A 136 21.03 8.52 -40.76
C ILE A 136 22.28 8.53 -41.64
N ALA A 137 22.88 7.36 -41.88
CA ALA A 137 24.05 7.26 -42.75
C ALA A 137 23.71 7.63 -44.20
N TYR A 138 22.58 7.13 -44.71
CA TYR A 138 22.06 7.46 -46.04
C TYR A 138 21.73 8.96 -46.17
N GLN A 139 21.11 9.56 -45.15
CA GLN A 139 20.85 11.00 -45.16
C GLN A 139 22.16 11.80 -45.20
N LYS A 140 23.18 11.40 -44.42
CA LYS A 140 24.50 12.05 -44.47
C LYS A 140 25.18 11.90 -45.83
N GLU A 141 25.08 10.73 -46.46
CA GLU A 141 25.59 10.52 -47.81
C GLU A 141 24.88 11.42 -48.82
N ILE A 142 23.55 11.57 -48.71
CA ILE A 142 22.79 12.54 -49.51
C ILE A 142 23.28 13.97 -49.24
N ASP A 143 23.44 14.36 -47.97
CA ASP A 143 23.88 15.70 -47.60
C ASP A 143 25.28 15.99 -48.17
N GLU A 144 26.23 15.05 -48.07
CA GLU A 144 27.56 15.14 -48.67
C GLU A 144 27.52 15.20 -50.21
N MET A 145 26.63 14.43 -50.83
CA MET A 145 26.39 14.49 -52.28
C MET A 145 25.76 15.82 -52.73
N MET A 146 24.92 16.43 -51.90
CA MET A 146 24.35 17.77 -52.16
C MET A 146 25.45 18.83 -52.02
N MET A 147 26.22 18.81 -50.94
CA MET A 147 27.32 19.76 -50.70
C MET A 147 28.41 19.69 -51.77
N SER A 148 28.74 18.50 -52.27
CA SER A 148 29.76 18.33 -53.32
C SER A 148 29.30 18.79 -54.71
N LYS A 149 27.99 18.91 -54.95
CA LYS A 149 27.41 19.35 -56.22
C LYS A 149 27.02 20.82 -56.25
N MET A 150 26.90 21.47 -55.09
CA MET A 150 26.57 22.89 -55.00
C MET A 150 27.79 23.74 -55.35
N SER A 151 27.56 24.79 -56.14
CA SER A 151 28.57 25.83 -56.38
C SER A 151 28.66 26.78 -55.19
N VAL A 152 29.82 27.42 -55.00
CA VAL A 152 30.03 28.43 -53.94
C VAL A 152 29.01 29.57 -54.03
N GLU A 153 28.63 29.98 -55.25
CA GLU A 153 27.61 31.01 -55.47
C GLU A 153 26.21 30.56 -55.06
N GLU A 154 25.89 29.27 -55.20
CA GLU A 154 24.60 28.69 -54.80
C GLU A 154 24.52 28.53 -53.28
N GLU A 155 25.63 28.16 -52.63
CA GLU A 155 25.76 28.10 -51.17
C GLU A 155 25.56 29.48 -50.53
N GLU A 156 26.14 30.53 -51.14
CA GLU A 156 25.95 31.90 -50.69
C GLU A 156 24.50 32.40 -50.86
N GLU A 157 23.79 32.01 -51.93
CA GLU A 157 22.38 32.36 -52.13
C GLU A 157 21.48 31.67 -51.09
N VAL A 158 21.72 30.39 -50.80
CA VAL A 158 21.00 29.64 -49.77
C VAL A 158 21.24 30.26 -48.38
N GLN A 159 22.47 30.67 -48.08
CA GLN A 159 22.79 31.34 -46.83
C GLN A 159 22.08 32.69 -46.69
N ARG A 160 21.99 33.48 -47.77
CA ARG A 160 21.21 34.73 -47.80
C ARG A 160 19.72 34.48 -47.57
N GLU A 161 19.15 33.44 -48.18
CA GLU A 161 17.74 33.08 -47.98
C GLU A 161 17.46 32.62 -46.54
N LEU A 162 18.37 31.83 -45.95
CA LEU A 162 18.29 31.41 -44.55
C LEU A 162 18.29 32.62 -43.60
N GLU A 163 19.18 33.59 -43.82
CA GLU A 163 19.25 34.83 -43.04
C GLU A 163 17.96 35.66 -43.17
N ALA A 164 17.38 35.73 -44.38
CA ALA A 164 16.10 36.40 -44.62
C ALA A 164 14.93 35.70 -43.90
N LEU A 165 14.88 34.36 -43.90
CA LEU A 165 13.88 33.57 -43.17
C LEU A 165 14.04 33.70 -41.66
N GLN A 166 15.28 33.69 -41.16
CA GLN A 166 15.58 33.91 -39.74
C GLN A 166 15.18 35.33 -39.29
N ALA A 167 15.39 36.35 -40.12
CA ALA A 167 14.94 37.71 -39.84
C ALA A 167 13.39 37.81 -39.84
N GLN A 168 12.71 37.12 -40.76
CA GLN A 168 11.24 37.05 -40.77
C GLN A 168 10.66 36.33 -39.55
N GLU A 169 11.23 35.20 -39.13
CA GLU A 169 10.78 34.44 -37.96
C GLU A 169 11.16 35.14 -36.64
N GLY A 170 12.34 35.76 -36.54
CA GLY A 170 12.75 36.56 -35.38
C GLY A 170 11.85 37.78 -35.14
N THR A 171 11.28 38.35 -36.20
CA THR A 171 10.30 39.45 -36.10
C THR A 171 8.93 38.96 -35.60
N LYS A 172 8.56 37.69 -35.83
CA LYS A 172 7.31 37.09 -35.30
C LYS A 172 7.40 36.74 -33.82
N GLN A 173 8.58 36.36 -33.31
CA GLN A 173 8.75 36.03 -31.89
C GLN A 173 8.65 37.27 -30.95
N ASN A 174 8.82 38.49 -31.46
CA ASN A 174 8.73 39.72 -30.64
C ASN A 174 7.33 40.38 -30.63
N SER A 175 6.29 39.71 -31.15
CA SER A 175 4.89 40.19 -31.12
C SER A 175 3.90 39.19 -30.51
N GLN A 176 4.37 38.12 -29.85
CA GLN A 176 3.52 37.13 -29.17
C GLN A 176 3.92 36.89 -27.71
N VAL A 177 4.05 37.96 -26.91
CA VAL A 177 4.19 37.81 -25.44
C VAL A 177 2.85 38.00 -24.69
N ASP A 178 1.77 38.46 -25.33
CA ASP A 178 0.54 38.83 -24.59
C ASP A 178 -0.75 38.11 -25.03
N LYS A 179 -0.74 36.79 -25.31
CA LYS A 179 -2.00 36.03 -25.57
C LYS A 179 -2.08 34.58 -25.07
N HIS A 180 -1.37 34.22 -24.01
CA HIS A 180 -1.67 32.98 -23.26
C HIS A 180 -1.79 33.27 -21.76
N SER A 181 -2.80 34.07 -21.41
CA SER A 181 -3.44 33.95 -20.10
C SER A 181 -4.65 33.03 -20.23
N SER A 182 -4.71 32.05 -19.31
CA SER A 182 -5.85 31.20 -18.94
C SER A 182 -6.47 30.29 -20.01
N ILE A 183 -5.92 29.07 -20.13
CA ILE A 183 -6.77 27.87 -20.17
C ILE A 183 -6.39 27.06 -18.94
N SER A 184 -7.18 27.19 -17.88
CA SER A 184 -7.07 26.37 -16.67
C SER A 184 -7.58 24.98 -17.01
N ILE A 185 -6.67 24.04 -17.24
CA ILE A 185 -7.00 22.61 -17.30
C ILE A 185 -7.01 22.12 -15.85
N ASP A 186 -8.20 21.96 -15.28
CA ASP A 186 -8.37 21.34 -13.96
C ASP A 186 -8.16 19.82 -14.09
N LEU A 187 -6.94 19.36 -13.85
CA LEU A 187 -6.67 17.94 -13.62
C LEU A 187 -7.25 17.52 -12.25
N PRO A 188 -7.80 16.30 -12.13
CA PRO A 188 -8.28 15.79 -10.85
C PRO A 188 -7.12 15.69 -9.84
N ASP A 189 -7.35 16.20 -8.64
CA ASP A 189 -6.38 16.26 -7.55
C ASP A 189 -5.93 14.84 -7.17
N ALA A 190 -4.61 14.59 -7.19
CA ALA A 190 -4.05 13.31 -6.76
C ALA A 190 -4.42 13.05 -5.29
N PRO A 191 -4.72 11.80 -4.89
CA PRO A 191 -5.14 11.50 -3.52
C PRO A 191 -4.04 11.91 -2.53
N LYS A 192 -4.34 12.90 -1.68
CA LYS A 192 -3.47 13.42 -0.60
C LYS A 192 -3.50 12.53 0.65
N THR A 193 -3.63 11.23 0.49
CA THR A 193 -3.56 10.30 1.62
C THR A 193 -2.10 10.19 2.02
N ARG A 194 -1.72 10.84 3.13
CA ARG A 194 -0.40 10.68 3.75
C ARG A 194 -0.21 9.18 4.02
N LEU A 195 0.79 8.58 3.36
CA LEU A 195 1.19 7.20 3.63
C LEU A 195 1.48 7.08 5.13
N PRO A 196 1.05 5.99 5.81
CA PRO A 196 1.39 5.78 7.21
C PRO A 196 2.92 5.83 7.37
N GLU A 197 3.39 6.71 8.25
CA GLU A 197 4.81 6.81 8.61
C GLU A 197 5.21 5.51 9.31
N ILE A 198 5.88 4.64 8.55
CA ILE A 198 6.67 3.56 9.12
C ILE A 198 7.79 4.26 9.90
N PRO A 199 8.00 3.98 11.19
CA PRO A 199 9.10 4.54 11.94
C PRO A 199 10.41 4.24 11.21
N GLU A 200 11.13 5.29 10.83
CA GLU A 200 12.46 5.15 10.24
C GLU A 200 13.35 4.40 11.23
N PRO A 201 14.16 3.42 10.76
CA PRO A 201 15.13 2.77 11.62
C PRO A 201 16.12 3.85 12.06
N VAL A 202 16.18 4.11 13.36
CA VAL A 202 17.17 4.98 13.97
C VAL A 202 18.54 4.39 13.64
N LEU A 203 19.23 5.01 12.69
CA LEU A 203 20.66 4.81 12.51
C LEU A 203 21.31 5.46 13.74
N GLU A 204 21.59 4.65 14.76
CA GLU A 204 22.48 5.03 15.84
C GLU A 204 23.86 5.30 15.23
N GLU A 205 24.20 6.59 15.12
CA GLU A 205 25.58 7.03 14.92
C GLU A 205 26.40 6.55 16.12
N GLU A 206 27.15 5.47 15.95
CA GLU A 206 28.15 5.07 16.94
C GLU A 206 29.24 6.15 17.02
N GLU A 207 29.20 6.96 18.09
CA GLU A 207 30.35 7.75 18.50
C GLU A 207 31.55 6.80 18.74
N PRO A 208 32.76 7.13 18.25
CA PRO A 208 33.93 6.29 18.48
C PRO A 208 34.25 6.26 19.98
N ARG A 209 33.98 5.11 20.61
CA ARG A 209 34.37 4.83 21.99
C ARG A 209 35.88 5.04 22.16
N ARG A 210 36.24 6.10 22.89
CA ARG A 210 37.59 6.28 23.43
C ARG A 210 37.93 5.07 24.30
N ILE A 211 38.86 4.25 23.85
CA ILE A 211 39.40 3.13 24.62
C ILE A 211 40.20 3.73 25.78
N PRO A 212 39.84 3.49 27.05
CA PRO A 212 40.71 3.85 28.16
C PRO A 212 41.92 2.91 28.17
N ARG A 213 43.11 3.51 28.08
CA ARG A 213 44.41 2.86 28.20
C ARG A 213 44.46 2.12 29.55
N LYS A 214 44.38 0.79 29.53
CA LYS A 214 44.67 -0.04 30.71
C LYS A 214 46.14 0.13 31.09
N GLU A 215 46.35 0.39 32.37
CA GLU A 215 47.64 0.39 33.05
C GLU A 215 48.42 -0.89 32.75
N LEU A 216 49.70 -0.71 32.46
CA LEU A 216 50.70 -1.77 32.43
C LEU A 216 50.93 -2.23 33.87
N GLU A 217 50.27 -3.32 34.29
CA GLU A 217 50.74 -4.08 35.45
C GLU A 217 51.99 -4.87 35.04
N ALA A 218 53.07 -4.56 35.74
CA ALA A 218 54.37 -5.19 35.62
C ALA A 218 54.31 -6.66 36.06
N ILE A 219 54.96 -7.53 35.29
CA ILE A 219 55.44 -8.83 35.77
C ILE A 219 56.96 -8.68 35.93
N PRO A 220 57.51 -8.63 37.15
CA PRO A 220 58.94 -8.78 37.34
C PRO A 220 59.38 -10.23 37.14
N ALA A 221 60.66 -10.36 36.76
CA ALA A 221 61.37 -11.52 36.24
C ALA A 221 61.35 -12.80 37.10
#